data_AF-A0A839XGM8-F1
#
_entry.id   AF-A0A839XGM8-F1
#
_cell.length_a   1.000
_cell.length_b   1.000
_cell.length_c   1.000
_cell.angle_alpha   90.00
_cell.angle_beta   90.00
_cell.angle_gamma   90.00
#
_symmetry.space_group_name_H-M   'P 1'
#
loop_
_entity.id
_entity.type
_entity.pdbx_description
1 polymer ?
#
loop_
_entity_poly.entity_id
_entity_poly.type
_entity_poly.pdbx_seq_one_letter_code
_entity_poly.pdbx_strand_id
1 'polypeptide(L)'
;MPSLPLRRTDFHGLREVDGRQLKVYTISADGNPTDDELLKSAVDTASTVLPATAAAGDCGFVIVHRGEDAVWLLVHWWDGDILCQRLLRDGEDGFVPADPQLFACVWELHVIDHERRSWAVHALGAGDVDGYLGDTLTVPVGAELATS
;
A
#
# COMPACT_ATOMS: atom_id res chain seq x y z
N MET A 1 26.65 -4.79 0.20
CA MET A 1 25.57 -4.06 -0.49
C MET A 1 25.82 -2.57 -0.29
N PRO A 2 25.70 -1.73 -1.33
CA PRO A 2 25.75 -0.29 -1.14
C PRO A 2 24.60 0.18 -0.24
N SER A 3 24.76 1.32 0.44
CA SER A 3 23.66 1.96 1.16
C SER A 3 22.59 2.39 0.17
N LEU A 4 21.35 1.94 0.38
CA LEU A 4 20.19 2.44 -0.36
C LEU A 4 19.56 3.59 0.44
N PRO A 5 19.34 4.78 -0.16
CA PRO A 5 18.64 5.86 0.51
C PRO A 5 17.19 5.46 0.79
N LEU A 6 16.58 6.12 1.78
CA LEU A 6 15.16 5.98 2.04
C LEU A 6 14.37 6.35 0.77
N ARG A 7 13.41 5.50 0.40
CA ARG A 7 12.59 5.73 -0.79
C ARG A 7 11.44 6.68 -0.45
N ARG A 8 11.23 7.66 -1.33
CA ARG A 8 10.09 8.58 -1.24
C ARG A 8 8.81 7.77 -1.17
N THR A 9 7.96 8.12 -0.20
CA THR A 9 6.61 7.56 -0.04
C THR A 9 5.60 8.69 -0.05
N ASP A 10 4.59 8.62 -0.92
CA ASP A 10 3.52 9.63 -0.98
C ASP A 10 2.16 8.97 -0.74
N PHE A 11 1.27 9.69 -0.08
CA PHE A 11 -0.15 9.34 0.03
C PHE A 11 -0.96 10.06 -1.06
N HIS A 12 -1.80 9.31 -1.77
CA HIS A 12 -2.59 9.77 -2.93
C HIS A 12 -4.10 9.86 -2.66
N GLY A 13 -4.47 9.82 -1.38
CA GLY A 13 -5.86 9.90 -0.94
C GLY A 13 -6.54 8.54 -0.82
N LEU A 14 -7.82 8.61 -0.49
CA LEU A 14 -8.72 7.46 -0.44
C LEU A 14 -9.30 7.17 -1.83
N ARG A 15 -9.55 5.89 -2.11
CA ARG A 15 -10.29 5.42 -3.28
C ARG A 15 -11.32 4.41 -2.81
N GLU A 16 -12.55 4.57 -3.32
CA GLU A 16 -13.58 3.55 -3.15
C GLU A 16 -13.38 2.47 -4.21
N VAL A 17 -13.23 1.21 -3.79
CA VAL A 17 -13.06 0.05 -4.67
C VAL A 17 -13.96 -1.06 -4.15
N ASP A 18 -14.95 -1.47 -4.95
CA ASP A 18 -15.91 -2.52 -4.62
C ASP A 18 -16.55 -2.38 -3.24
N GLY A 19 -16.91 -1.14 -2.86
CA GLY A 19 -17.53 -0.81 -1.58
C GLY A 19 -16.56 -0.70 -0.39
N ARG A 20 -15.25 -0.73 -0.64
CA ARG A 20 -14.19 -0.57 0.37
C ARG A 20 -13.48 0.76 0.22
N GLN A 21 -13.08 1.36 1.34
CA GLN A 21 -12.17 2.52 1.33
C GLN A 21 -10.72 2.03 1.36
N LEU A 22 -9.97 2.33 0.31
CA LEU A 22 -8.54 2.02 0.20
C LEU A 22 -7.71 3.30 0.30
N LYS A 23 -6.74 3.32 1.20
CA LYS A 23 -5.65 4.31 1.17
C LYS A 23 -4.69 3.95 0.04
N VAL A 24 -4.28 4.94 -0.76
CA VAL A 24 -3.35 4.72 -1.87
C VAL A 24 -1.99 5.33 -1.55
N TYR A 25 -0.95 4.51 -1.56
CA TYR A 25 0.44 4.92 -1.35
C TYR A 25 1.29 4.63 -2.57
N THR A 26 2.30 5.47 -2.82
CA THR A 26 3.34 5.19 -3.81
C THR A 26 4.71 5.20 -3.18
N ILE A 27 5.61 4.34 -3.65
CA ILE A 27 7.03 4.33 -3.30
C ILE A 27 7.85 4.43 -4.60
N SER A 28 8.88 5.28 -4.62
CA SER A 28 9.76 5.43 -5.79
C SER A 28 11.24 5.28 -5.44
N ALA A 29 11.93 4.33 -6.08
CA ALA A 29 13.37 4.11 -5.92
C ALA A 29 14.21 5.26 -6.49
N ASP A 30 13.76 5.90 -7.57
CA ASP A 30 14.41 7.03 -8.23
C ASP A 30 14.01 8.39 -7.65
N GLY A 31 13.09 8.41 -6.68
CA GLY A 31 12.54 9.63 -6.07
C GLY A 31 11.53 10.39 -6.94
N ASN A 32 11.27 9.93 -8.17
CA ASN A 32 10.34 10.57 -9.08
C ASN A 32 8.89 10.24 -8.69
N PRO A 33 7.94 11.19 -8.85
CA PRO A 33 6.53 10.90 -8.68
C PRO A 33 6.07 9.70 -9.52
N THR A 34 5.07 9.00 -9.03
CA THR A 34 4.33 8.01 -9.84
C THR A 34 3.33 8.76 -10.71
N ASP A 35 3.23 8.41 -11.99
CA ASP A 35 2.27 9.03 -12.90
C ASP A 35 0.82 8.56 -12.66
N ASP A 36 -0.13 9.38 -13.10
CA ASP A 36 -1.56 9.16 -12.86
C ASP A 36 -2.09 7.92 -13.61
N GLU A 37 -1.51 7.56 -14.75
CA GLU A 37 -1.94 6.39 -15.54
C GLU A 37 -1.60 5.09 -14.82
N LEU A 38 -0.39 5.00 -14.26
CA LEU A 38 0.04 3.87 -13.45
C LEU A 38 -0.77 3.76 -12.16
N LEU A 39 -1.05 4.88 -11.49
CA LEU A 39 -1.94 4.91 -10.32
C LEU A 39 -3.33 4.40 -10.66
N LYS A 40 -3.90 4.86 -11.79
CA LYS A 40 -5.20 4.41 -12.25
C LYS A 40 -5.20 2.90 -12.54
N SER A 41 -4.20 2.42 -13.29
CA SER A 41 -4.04 1.00 -13.62
C SER A 41 -3.92 0.12 -12.36
N ALA A 42 -3.19 0.59 -11.35
CA ALA A 42 -3.06 -0.09 -10.07
C ALA A 42 -4.39 -0.18 -9.30
N VAL A 43 -5.16 0.91 -9.25
CA VAL A 43 -6.47 0.93 -8.58
C VAL A 43 -7.49 0.06 -9.32
N ASP A 44 -7.51 0.12 -10.66
CA ASP A 44 -8.35 -0.76 -11.48
C ASP A 44 -7.97 -2.23 -11.26
N THR A 45 -6.67 -2.54 -11.18
CA THR A 45 -6.20 -3.91 -10.89
C THR A 45 -6.61 -4.35 -9.50
N ALA A 46 -6.55 -3.47 -8.49
CA ALA A 46 -6.92 -3.79 -7.12
C ALA A 46 -8.37 -4.32 -7.03
N SER A 47 -9.30 -3.74 -7.80
CA SER A 47 -10.69 -4.22 -7.85
C SER A 47 -10.81 -5.66 -8.38
N THR A 48 -9.88 -6.11 -9.21
CA THR A 48 -9.91 -7.46 -9.79
C THR A 48 -9.39 -8.54 -8.85
N VAL A 49 -8.59 -8.17 -7.84
CA VAL A 49 -7.91 -9.12 -6.95
C VAL A 49 -8.46 -9.13 -5.52
N LEU A 50 -9.27 -8.13 -5.17
CA LEU A 50 -9.98 -8.07 -3.89
C LEU A 50 -11.06 -9.17 -3.81
N PRO A 51 -11.41 -9.62 -2.59
CA PRO A 51 -12.55 -10.52 -2.41
C PRO A 51 -13.85 -9.88 -2.92
N ALA A 52 -14.67 -10.68 -3.61
CA ALA A 52 -15.88 -10.23 -4.31
C ALA A 52 -16.94 -9.57 -3.42
N THR A 53 -16.94 -9.83 -2.12
CA THR A 53 -17.93 -9.27 -1.17
C THR A 53 -17.24 -8.42 -0.13
N ALA A 54 -17.61 -7.15 -0.04
CA ALA A 54 -17.23 -6.26 1.06
C ALA A 54 -18.25 -6.31 2.20
N ALA A 55 -17.78 -6.37 3.44
CA ALA A 55 -18.61 -6.07 4.60
C ALA A 55 -18.61 -4.56 4.88
N ALA A 56 -19.60 -4.10 5.64
CA ALA A 56 -19.66 -2.71 6.06
C ALA A 56 -18.45 -2.37 6.94
N GLY A 57 -17.69 -1.35 6.55
CA GLY A 57 -16.46 -0.96 7.24
C GLY A 57 -15.19 -1.65 6.74
N ASP A 58 -15.27 -2.49 5.69
CA ASP A 58 -14.09 -3.05 5.04
C ASP A 58 -13.18 -1.92 4.52
N CYS A 59 -11.96 -1.91 5.05
CA CYS A 59 -10.94 -0.95 4.68
C CYS A 59 -9.63 -1.66 4.35
N GLY A 60 -8.76 -0.96 3.66
CA GLY A 60 -7.46 -1.47 3.30
C GLY A 60 -6.56 -0.39 2.72
N PHE A 61 -5.48 -0.84 2.09
CA PHE A 61 -4.54 0.06 1.45
C PHE A 61 -3.85 -0.62 0.28
N VAL A 62 -3.39 0.20 -0.64
CA VAL A 62 -2.65 -0.20 -1.84
C VAL A 62 -1.30 0.50 -1.83
N ILE A 63 -0.25 -0.23 -2.17
CA ILE A 63 1.10 0.32 -2.37
C ILE A 63 1.51 0.06 -3.81
N VAL A 64 1.80 1.13 -4.55
CA VAL A 64 2.42 1.08 -5.86
C VAL A 64 3.90 1.42 -5.71
N HIS A 65 4.78 0.45 -5.92
CA HIS A 65 6.21 0.65 -5.71
C HIS A 65 6.98 0.52 -7.02
N ARG A 66 7.49 1.66 -7.50
CA ARG A 66 8.46 1.71 -8.60
C ARG A 66 9.84 1.32 -8.05
N GLY A 67 10.10 0.01 -8.09
CA GLY A 67 11.38 -0.58 -7.69
C GLY A 67 12.45 -0.45 -8.76
N GLU A 68 13.61 -1.06 -8.52
CA GLU A 68 14.71 -1.09 -9.50
C GLU A 68 14.46 -2.11 -10.62
N ASP A 69 13.86 -3.25 -10.28
CA ASP A 69 13.65 -4.37 -11.21
C ASP A 69 12.25 -4.42 -11.83
N ALA A 70 11.26 -3.81 -11.18
CA ALA A 70 9.84 -3.95 -11.50
C ALA A 70 9.00 -2.86 -10.83
N VAL A 71 7.77 -2.71 -11.32
CA VAL A 71 6.72 -2.00 -10.59
C VAL A 71 5.89 -3.01 -9.81
N TRP A 72 5.83 -2.86 -8.50
CA TRP A 72 5.10 -3.75 -7.60
C TRP A 72 3.78 -3.13 -7.20
N LEU A 73 2.75 -3.97 -7.09
CA LEU A 73 1.43 -3.61 -6.60
C LEU A 73 1.08 -4.52 -5.43
N LEU A 74 1.00 -3.94 -4.24
CA LEU A 74 0.57 -4.63 -3.03
C LEU A 74 -0.84 -4.17 -2.71
N VAL A 75 -1.78 -5.11 -2.64
CA VAL A 75 -3.17 -4.85 -2.29
C VAL A 75 -3.45 -5.52 -0.95
N HIS A 76 -3.75 -4.71 0.05
CA HIS A 76 -3.99 -5.15 1.42
C HIS A 76 -5.40 -4.79 1.88
N TRP A 77 -6.00 -5.66 2.69
CA TRP A 77 -7.28 -5.41 3.35
C TRP A 77 -7.32 -6.05 4.73
N TRP A 78 -8.06 -5.42 5.64
CA TRP A 78 -8.24 -5.92 6.99
C TRP A 78 -9.40 -6.93 7.06
N ASP A 79 -9.17 -8.00 7.82
CA ASP A 79 -10.20 -8.96 8.25
C ASP A 79 -10.07 -9.10 9.77
N GLY A 80 -10.76 -8.22 10.50
CA GLY A 80 -10.58 -8.08 11.95
C GLY A 80 -9.17 -7.61 12.31
N ASP A 81 -8.41 -8.45 13.02
CA ASP A 81 -7.02 -8.22 13.40
C ASP A 81 -6.00 -8.84 12.42
N ILE A 82 -6.47 -9.42 11.32
CA ILE A 82 -5.64 -10.08 10.29
C ILE A 82 -5.48 -9.16 9.08
N LEU A 83 -4.24 -8.99 8.61
CA LEU A 83 -3.93 -8.32 7.34
C LEU A 83 -3.88 -9.36 6.21
N CYS A 84 -4.84 -9.29 5.30
CA CYS A 84 -4.84 -10.11 4.08
C CYS A 84 -4.15 -9.36 2.93
N GLN A 85 -3.65 -10.09 1.92
CA GLN A 85 -2.94 -9.45 0.81
C GLN A 85 -2.97 -10.19 -0.54
N ARG A 86 -2.65 -9.42 -1.59
CA ARG A 86 -2.21 -9.88 -2.92
C ARG A 86 -0.98 -9.06 -3.35
N LEU A 87 0.05 -9.74 -3.82
CA LEU A 87 1.25 -9.13 -4.39
C LEU A 87 1.27 -9.38 -5.90
N LEU A 88 1.41 -8.30 -6.66
CA LEU A 88 1.54 -8.31 -8.10
C LEU A 88 2.80 -7.54 -8.51
N ARG A 89 3.23 -7.78 -9.75
CA ARG A 89 4.29 -7.02 -10.42
C ARG A 89 3.85 -6.70 -11.85
N ASP A 90 4.51 -5.74 -12.48
CA ASP A 90 4.31 -5.44 -13.90
C ASP A 90 4.66 -6.64 -14.80
N GLY A 91 3.87 -6.76 -15.87
CA GLY A 91 4.01 -7.71 -16.96
C GLY A 91 3.70 -7.02 -18.29
N GLU A 92 3.73 -7.78 -19.40
CA GLU A 92 3.57 -7.22 -20.75
C GLU A 92 2.23 -6.49 -20.96
N ASP A 93 1.13 -7.05 -20.43
CA ASP A 93 -0.24 -6.54 -20.60
C ASP A 93 -0.86 -6.05 -19.27
N GLY A 94 -0.02 -5.62 -18.32
CA GLY A 94 -0.46 -5.13 -17.00
C GLY A 94 0.07 -5.97 -15.84
N PHE A 95 -0.55 -5.81 -14.66
CA PHE A 95 -0.09 -6.46 -13.45
C PHE A 95 -0.40 -7.96 -13.45
N VAL A 96 0.59 -8.76 -13.07
CA VAL A 96 0.50 -10.22 -12.91
C VAL A 96 0.88 -10.64 -11.50
N PRO A 97 0.36 -11.78 -10.98
CA PRO A 97 0.76 -12.28 -9.67
C PRO A 97 2.28 -12.42 -9.55
N ALA A 98 2.83 -11.94 -8.44
CA ALA A 98 4.23 -12.14 -8.11
C ALA A 98 4.52 -13.57 -7.62
N ASP A 99 5.79 -13.87 -7.40
CA ASP A 99 6.20 -15.10 -6.73
C ASP A 99 5.57 -15.18 -5.33
N PRO A 100 4.86 -16.27 -4.98
CA PRO A 100 4.16 -16.39 -3.70
C PRO A 100 5.09 -16.46 -2.47
N GLN A 101 6.40 -16.63 -2.66
CA GLN A 101 7.38 -16.56 -1.58
C GLN A 101 7.71 -15.11 -1.19
N LEU A 102 7.39 -14.14 -2.05
CA LEU A 102 7.61 -12.72 -1.78
C LEU A 102 6.48 -12.14 -0.94
N PHE A 103 6.86 -11.29 0.01
CA PHE A 103 5.91 -10.58 0.88
C PHE A 103 5.98 -9.08 0.59
N ALA A 104 7.06 -8.45 1.03
CA ALA A 104 7.31 -7.02 0.89
C ALA A 104 8.82 -6.76 1.07
N CYS A 105 9.33 -5.72 0.43
CA CYS A 105 10.66 -5.17 0.71
C CYS A 105 10.64 -4.27 1.95
N VAL A 106 11.82 -3.88 2.43
CA VAL A 106 11.97 -3.06 3.64
C VAL A 106 11.25 -1.71 3.59
N TRP A 107 11.03 -1.15 2.39
CA TRP A 107 10.35 0.14 2.20
C TRP A 107 8.83 -0.01 2.25
N GLU A 108 8.30 -1.07 1.64
CA GLU A 108 6.88 -1.43 1.73
C GLU A 108 6.52 -1.83 3.17
N LEU A 109 7.42 -2.53 3.87
CA LEU A 109 7.26 -2.89 5.29
C LEU A 109 7.10 -1.66 6.18
N HIS A 110 7.69 -0.52 5.83
CA HIS A 110 7.50 0.72 6.57
C HIS A 110 6.06 1.24 6.49
N VAL A 111 5.46 1.20 5.30
CA VAL A 111 4.03 1.55 5.09
C VAL A 111 3.13 0.55 5.81
N ILE A 112 3.41 -0.75 5.65
CA ILE A 112 2.63 -1.82 6.30
C ILE A 112 2.67 -1.68 7.82
N ASP A 113 3.81 -1.33 8.41
CA ASP A 113 3.95 -1.14 9.84
C ASP A 113 3.26 0.14 10.34
N HIS A 114 3.25 1.23 9.56
CA HIS A 114 2.40 2.40 9.82
C HIS A 114 0.92 2.01 9.85
N GLU A 115 0.43 1.36 8.80
CA GLU A 115 -0.97 0.96 8.67
C GLU A 115 -1.39 -0.01 9.78
N ARG A 116 -0.52 -0.96 10.15
CA ARG A 116 -0.74 -1.87 11.28
C ARG A 116 -0.88 -1.14 12.61
N ARG A 117 -0.02 -0.15 12.91
CA ARG A 117 -0.14 0.66 14.14
C ARG A 117 -1.42 1.47 14.13
N SER A 118 -1.70 2.12 13.01
CA SER A 118 -2.89 2.95 12.81
C SER A 118 -4.17 2.14 13.01
N TRP A 119 -4.28 0.97 12.39
CA TRP A 119 -5.42 0.07 12.53
C TRP A 119 -5.61 -0.41 13.98
N ALA A 120 -4.51 -0.83 14.62
CA ALA A 120 -4.56 -1.30 16.01
C ALA A 120 -5.02 -0.20 16.99
N VAL A 121 -4.57 1.04 16.79
CA VAL A 121 -4.90 2.17 17.67
C VAL A 121 -6.32 2.68 17.42
N HIS A 122 -6.65 3.02 16.18
CA HIS A 122 -7.90 3.70 15.87
C HIS A 122 -9.05 2.72 15.69
N ALA A 123 -8.94 1.77 14.76
CA ALA A 123 -10.04 0.88 14.42
C ALA A 123 -10.32 -0.16 15.52
N LEU A 124 -9.31 -0.91 15.96
CA LEU A 124 -9.49 -1.95 16.97
C LEU A 124 -9.52 -1.37 18.39
N GLY A 125 -8.67 -0.39 18.68
CA GLY A 125 -8.53 0.20 20.01
C GLY A 125 -9.67 1.16 20.38
N ALA A 126 -10.09 2.01 19.44
CA ALA A 126 -11.08 3.05 19.68
C ALA A 126 -12.42 2.83 18.94
N GLY A 127 -12.51 1.84 18.04
CA GLY A 127 -13.69 1.68 17.17
C GLY A 127 -13.82 2.80 16.13
N ASP A 128 -12.73 3.51 15.84
CA ASP A 128 -12.69 4.72 15.01
C ASP A 128 -12.04 4.42 13.65
N VAL A 129 -12.87 3.97 12.71
CA VAL A 129 -12.41 3.67 11.33
C VAL A 129 -12.05 4.96 10.58
N ASP A 130 -12.74 6.07 10.84
CA ASP A 130 -12.42 7.35 10.20
C ASP A 130 -11.07 7.90 10.67
N GLY A 131 -10.76 7.74 11.97
CA GLY A 131 -9.44 8.00 12.54
C GLY A 131 -8.34 7.18 11.89
N TYR A 132 -8.60 5.89 11.63
CA TYR A 132 -7.71 5.06 10.83
C TYR A 132 -7.53 5.63 9.41
N LEU A 133 -8.61 5.93 8.69
CA LEU A 133 -8.55 6.42 7.31
C LEU A 133 -7.83 7.78 7.19
N GLY A 134 -7.89 8.62 8.22
CA GLY A 134 -7.23 9.93 8.29
C GLY A 134 -5.75 9.89 8.71
N ASP A 135 -5.26 8.77 9.26
CA ASP A 135 -3.88 8.63 9.73
C ASP A 135 -2.97 8.07 8.63
N THR A 136 -2.20 8.95 7.99
CA THR A 136 -1.52 8.68 6.72
C THR A 136 -0.01 8.86 6.82
N LEU A 137 0.74 8.11 6.02
CA LEU A 137 2.19 8.23 5.92
C LEU A 137 2.64 9.00 4.67
N THR A 138 3.64 9.87 4.83
CA THR A 138 4.41 10.46 3.73
C THR A 138 5.86 10.56 4.16
N VAL A 139 6.77 10.15 3.28
CA VAL A 139 8.21 10.12 3.51
C VAL A 139 8.89 10.90 2.38
N PRO A 140 9.49 12.08 2.65
CA PRO A 140 10.17 12.85 1.63
C PRO A 140 11.51 12.22 1.23
N VAL A 141 12.03 12.60 0.06
CA VAL A 141 13.38 12.24 -0.37
C VAL A 141 14.40 12.77 0.65
N GLY A 142 15.35 11.92 1.05
CA GLY A 142 16.42 12.30 1.98
C GLY A 142 16.04 12.28 3.46
N ALA A 143 14.85 11.78 3.82
CA ALA A 143 14.54 11.47 5.21
C ALA A 143 15.41 10.31 5.73
N GLU A 144 15.73 10.34 7.03
CA GLU A 144 16.39 9.26 7.73
C GLU A 144 15.35 8.29 8.31
N LEU A 145 15.67 7.00 8.33
CA LEU A 145 14.85 6.04 9.06
C LEU A 145 14.88 6.41 10.54
N ALA A 146 13.72 6.74 11.11
CA ALA A 146 13.62 6.95 12.55
C ALA A 146 14.04 5.67 13.27
N THR A 147 15.12 5.73 14.03
CA THR A 147 15.51 4.66 14.95
C THR A 147 14.59 4.74 16.16
N SER A 148 13.48 4.01 16.11
CA SER A 148 12.63 3.77 17.29
C SER A 148 13.33 2.87 18.28
#